data_AF-A0A3C1KMJ2-F1
#
_entry.id   AF-A0A3C1KMJ2-F1
#
_cell.length_a   1.000
_cell.length_b   1.000
_cell.length_c   1.000
_cell.angle_alpha   90.00
_cell.angle_beta   90.00
_cell.angle_gamma   90.00
#
_symmetry.space_group_name_H-M   'P 1'
#
loop_
_entity.id
_entity.type
_entity.pdbx_description
1 polymer ?
#
loop_
_entity_poly.entity_id
_entity_poly.type
_entity_poly.pdbx_seq_one_letter_code
_entity_poly.pdbx_strand_id
1 'polypeptide(L)'
;MKIDGPFYAQLSGAAEEARRLAQLGYDGVYTLEGSTDPFLPLVLAAEHAPGLDLATGIAVAFPRNPLHLAYQAWDLQKFSQGRFMLGIGSQVKAHIEKRFGVEFNPPAARMRDYILALKAIFACWQDGGPLAYEGRFYRHTLMTPMFNPGPNTFGAPPVLLGALGPRMTEVAGEVADGLIVHPFNNPRFLRNEALPAVQRGL
;
A
#
# COMPACT_ATOMS: atom_id res chain seq x y z
N MET A 1 -11.11 -8.75 -5.61
CA MET A 1 -10.83 -7.31 -5.49
C MET A 1 -11.52 -6.60 -6.63
N LYS A 2 -12.38 -5.64 -6.32
CA LYS A 2 -13.10 -4.85 -7.31
C LYS A 2 -12.93 -3.39 -6.93
N ILE A 3 -11.84 -2.79 -7.42
CA ILE A 3 -11.63 -1.35 -7.29
C ILE A 3 -11.97 -0.74 -8.63
N ASP A 4 -12.98 0.13 -8.63
CA ASP A 4 -13.62 0.58 -9.86
C ASP A 4 -13.30 2.03 -10.21
N GLY A 5 -12.80 2.82 -9.25
CA GLY A 5 -12.41 4.17 -9.58
C GLY A 5 -11.68 4.96 -8.50
N PRO A 6 -11.15 6.12 -8.89
CA PRO A 6 -10.44 6.99 -7.98
C PRO A 6 -11.38 7.69 -7.01
N PHE A 7 -10.83 8.03 -5.84
CA PHE A 7 -11.46 8.80 -4.79
C PHE A 7 -10.71 10.12 -4.58
N TYR A 8 -11.12 11.15 -5.33
CA TYR A 8 -10.46 12.47 -5.33
C TYR A 8 -11.11 13.47 -4.36
N ALA A 9 -11.77 12.99 -3.31
CA ALA A 9 -12.45 13.87 -2.36
C ALA A 9 -11.47 14.58 -1.43
N GLN A 10 -11.71 15.88 -1.21
CA GLN A 10 -11.14 16.59 -0.06
C GLN A 10 -11.79 16.11 1.23
N LEU A 11 -11.10 16.24 2.37
CA LEU A 11 -11.61 15.73 3.65
C LEU A 11 -13.01 16.25 4.01
N SER A 12 -13.29 17.53 3.72
CA SER A 12 -14.61 18.13 3.98
C SER A 12 -15.76 17.50 3.17
N GLY A 13 -15.47 16.87 2.02
CA GLY A 13 -16.46 16.25 1.15
C GLY A 13 -16.37 14.73 1.05
N ALA A 14 -15.37 14.09 1.68
CA ALA A 14 -15.10 12.66 1.52
C ALA A 14 -16.29 11.78 1.97
N ALA A 15 -16.95 12.14 3.06
CA ALA A 15 -18.12 11.38 3.54
C ALA A 15 -19.31 11.40 2.57
N GLU A 16 -19.54 12.53 1.89
CA GLU A 16 -20.61 12.66 0.90
C GLU A 16 -20.25 11.90 -0.38
N GLU A 17 -19.02 12.10 -0.86
CA GLU A 17 -18.54 11.43 -2.08
C GLU A 17 -18.50 9.92 -1.94
N ALA A 18 -18.09 9.39 -0.78
CA ALA A 18 -18.07 7.95 -0.53
C ALA A 18 -19.48 7.35 -0.61
N ARG A 19 -20.48 8.00 -0.01
CA ARG A 19 -21.88 7.58 -0.10
C ARG A 19 -22.39 7.65 -1.54
N ARG A 20 -22.04 8.71 -2.27
CA ARG A 20 -22.42 8.87 -3.67
C ARG A 20 -21.86 7.75 -4.54
N LEU A 21 -20.58 7.42 -4.41
CA LEU A 21 -19.95 6.34 -5.18
C LEU A 21 -20.56 4.97 -4.84
N ALA A 22 -20.80 4.69 -3.56
CA ALA A 22 -21.49 3.46 -3.16
C ALA A 22 -22.92 3.36 -3.74
N GLN A 23 -23.68 4.46 -3.75
CA GLN A 23 -25.02 4.52 -4.37
C GLN A 23 -25.00 4.34 -5.89
N LEU A 24 -23.91 4.75 -6.55
CA LEU A 24 -23.67 4.51 -7.96
C LEU A 24 -23.23 3.07 -8.27
N GLY A 25 -23.03 2.24 -7.25
CA GLY A 25 -22.70 0.83 -7.41
C GLY A 25 -21.21 0.54 -7.57
N TYR A 26 -20.32 1.44 -7.15
CA TYR A 26 -18.90 1.14 -7.04
C TYR A 26 -18.69 0.05 -5.97
N ASP A 27 -17.93 -0.99 -6.29
CA ASP A 27 -17.49 -2.03 -5.37
C ASP A 27 -16.26 -1.55 -4.55
N GLY A 28 -15.46 -0.62 -5.08
CA GLY A 28 -14.27 -0.12 -4.39
C GLY A 28 -13.63 1.12 -5.00
N VAL A 29 -12.84 1.81 -4.18
CA VAL A 29 -12.25 3.10 -4.50
C VAL A 29 -10.79 3.21 -4.07
N TYR A 30 -10.01 4.08 -4.72
CA TYR A 30 -8.63 4.33 -4.33
C TYR A 30 -8.24 5.82 -4.29
N THR A 31 -7.42 6.21 -3.31
CA THR A 31 -6.82 7.55 -3.26
C THR A 31 -5.49 7.59 -4.00
N LEU A 32 -5.03 8.79 -4.36
CA LEU A 32 -3.68 9.03 -4.87
C LEU A 32 -2.93 9.96 -3.91
N GLU A 33 -1.66 9.67 -3.64
CA GLU A 33 -0.82 10.63 -2.93
C GLU A 33 -0.32 11.73 -3.86
N GLY A 34 -0.76 12.97 -3.59
CA GLY A 34 -0.43 14.14 -4.39
C GLY A 34 -0.21 15.36 -3.50
N SER A 35 -1.19 16.25 -3.45
CA SER A 35 -1.22 17.43 -2.57
C SER A 35 -1.83 17.13 -1.19
N THR A 36 -2.40 15.95 -0.98
CA THR A 36 -3.08 15.53 0.25
C THR A 36 -2.60 14.15 0.71
N ASP A 37 -2.84 13.85 1.99
CA ASP A 37 -2.58 12.53 2.54
C ASP A 37 -3.53 11.47 1.93
N PRO A 38 -3.02 10.28 1.54
CA PRO A 38 -3.84 9.28 0.87
C PRO A 38 -4.67 8.41 1.83
N PHE A 39 -4.44 8.43 3.15
CA PHE A 39 -5.14 7.57 4.11
C PHE A 39 -6.36 8.25 4.70
N LEU A 40 -6.27 9.53 5.06
CA LEU A 40 -7.33 10.23 5.78
C LEU A 40 -8.70 10.20 5.05
N PRO A 41 -8.79 10.41 3.73
CA PRO A 41 -10.07 10.28 3.03
C PRO A 41 -10.65 8.85 3.08
N LEU A 42 -9.78 7.83 3.11
CA LEU A 42 -10.23 6.43 3.17
C LEU A 42 -10.82 6.06 4.53
N VAL A 43 -10.42 6.71 5.62
CA VAL A 43 -11.07 6.57 6.93
C VAL A 43 -12.53 7.00 6.84
N LEU A 44 -12.79 8.18 6.25
CA LEU A 44 -14.15 8.69 6.06
C LEU A 44 -14.95 7.82 5.09
N ALA A 45 -14.31 7.27 4.06
CA ALA A 45 -14.95 6.32 3.15
C ALA A 45 -15.34 5.02 3.87
N ALA A 46 -14.46 4.46 4.71
CA ALA A 46 -14.72 3.26 5.51
C ALA A 46 -15.92 3.47 6.46
N GLU A 47 -16.00 4.65 7.09
CA GLU A 47 -17.07 4.97 8.04
C GLU A 47 -18.42 5.19 7.36
N HIS A 48 -18.46 5.97 6.28
CA HIS A 48 -19.70 6.41 5.64
C HIS A 48 -20.18 5.50 4.51
N ALA A 49 -19.32 4.60 4.03
CA ALA A 49 -19.64 3.63 2.99
C ALA A 49 -18.91 2.29 3.28
N PRO A 50 -19.26 1.57 4.37
CA PRO A 50 -18.55 0.36 4.82
C PRO A 50 -18.60 -0.82 3.85
N GLY A 51 -19.36 -0.71 2.76
CA GLY A 51 -19.43 -1.68 1.68
C GLY A 51 -18.37 -1.50 0.58
N LEU A 52 -17.54 -0.46 0.63
CA LEU A 52 -16.49 -0.21 -0.36
C LEU A 52 -15.17 -0.91 0.00
N ASP A 53 -14.55 -1.55 -0.99
CA ASP A 53 -13.13 -1.88 -0.93
C ASP A 53 -12.30 -0.59 -1.05
N LEU A 54 -11.21 -0.49 -0.30
CA LEU A 54 -10.41 0.75 -0.16
C LEU A 54 -8.95 0.47 -0.49
N ALA A 55 -8.30 1.35 -1.25
CA ALA A 55 -6.86 1.27 -1.41
C ALA A 55 -6.16 2.62 -1.51
N THR A 56 -4.89 2.65 -1.13
CA THR A 56 -3.97 3.70 -1.61
C THR A 56 -3.45 3.29 -2.99
N GLY A 57 -3.54 4.15 -4.00
CA GLY A 57 -3.16 3.85 -5.38
C GLY A 57 -2.12 4.80 -6.00
N ILE A 58 -1.14 5.35 -5.27
CA ILE A 58 -0.38 4.70 -4.19
C ILE A 58 -0.07 5.67 -3.05
N ALA A 59 0.39 5.12 -1.92
CA ALA A 59 1.16 5.83 -0.91
C ALA A 59 2.66 5.73 -1.20
N VAL A 60 3.40 6.84 -1.11
CA VAL A 60 4.82 6.91 -1.39
C VAL A 60 5.62 6.24 -0.26
N ALA A 61 6.28 5.12 -0.55
CA ALA A 61 6.89 4.28 0.49
C ALA A 61 8.14 4.90 1.12
N PHE A 62 9.10 5.35 0.31
CA PHE A 62 10.44 5.72 0.76
C PHE A 62 10.57 6.87 1.77
N PRO A 63 9.69 7.88 1.83
CA PRO A 63 9.71 8.86 2.90
C PRO A 63 9.14 8.35 4.22
N ARG A 64 8.49 7.17 4.23
CA ARG A 64 7.89 6.57 5.42
C ARG A 64 8.76 5.43 5.93
N ASN A 65 8.99 5.39 7.24
CA ASN A 65 9.53 4.20 7.86
C ASN A 65 8.49 3.05 7.74
N PRO A 66 8.88 1.80 7.40
CA PRO A 66 7.95 0.68 7.28
C PRO A 66 7.05 0.51 8.51
N LEU A 67 7.57 0.74 9.72
CA LEU A 67 6.81 0.62 10.96
C LEU A 67 5.69 1.66 11.06
N HIS A 68 5.94 2.92 10.67
CA HIS A 68 4.89 3.94 10.65
C HIS A 68 3.79 3.60 9.65
N LEU A 69 4.18 3.16 8.45
CA LEU A 69 3.22 2.77 7.42
C LEU A 69 2.42 1.53 7.82
N ALA A 70 3.05 0.59 8.53
CA ALA A 70 2.41 -0.60 9.05
C ALA A 70 1.27 -0.25 10.01
N TYR A 71 1.47 0.69 10.95
CA TYR A 71 0.38 1.11 11.86
C TYR A 71 -0.81 1.70 11.09
N GLN A 72 -0.55 2.62 10.16
CA GLN A 72 -1.60 3.25 9.36
C GLN A 72 -2.42 2.20 8.59
N ALA A 73 -1.73 1.24 7.98
CA ALA A 73 -2.37 0.18 7.23
C ALA A 73 -3.13 -0.82 8.13
N TRP A 74 -2.56 -1.16 9.28
CA TRP A 74 -3.16 -2.08 10.25
C TRP A 74 -4.45 -1.52 10.85
N ASP A 75 -4.41 -0.25 11.27
CA ASP A 75 -5.58 0.43 11.84
C ASP A 75 -6.67 0.59 10.80
N LEU A 76 -6.34 0.99 9.57
CA LEU A 76 -7.34 1.13 8.51
C LEU A 76 -7.90 -0.24 8.07
N GLN A 77 -7.09 -1.30 8.06
CA GLN A 77 -7.56 -2.67 7.80
C GLN A 77 -8.56 -3.12 8.88
N LYS A 78 -8.25 -2.86 10.15
CA LYS A 78 -9.14 -3.17 11.26
C LYS A 78 -10.43 -2.35 11.21
N PHE A 79 -10.31 -1.04 10.96
CA PHE A 79 -11.43 -0.12 10.93
C PHE A 79 -12.39 -0.39 9.76
N SER A 80 -11.84 -0.70 8.59
CA SER A 80 -12.60 -1.07 7.38
C SER A 80 -13.08 -2.53 7.36
N GLN A 81 -12.90 -3.27 8.44
CA GLN A 81 -13.30 -4.68 8.55
C GLN A 81 -12.74 -5.57 7.43
N GLY A 82 -11.45 -5.39 7.12
CA GLY A 82 -10.74 -6.22 6.15
C GLY A 82 -10.79 -5.73 4.69
N ARG A 83 -11.36 -4.54 4.46
CA ARG A 83 -11.59 -4.00 3.11
C ARG A 83 -10.47 -3.09 2.60
N PHE A 84 -9.42 -2.88 3.38
CA PHE A 84 -8.32 -2.01 3.00
C PHE A 84 -7.15 -2.77 2.37
N MET A 85 -6.57 -2.18 1.33
CA MET A 85 -5.36 -2.68 0.67
C MET A 85 -4.33 -1.57 0.60
N LEU A 86 -3.13 -1.85 1.08
CA LEU A 86 -2.02 -0.91 1.11
C LEU A 86 -1.30 -0.91 -0.23
N GLY A 87 -1.69 -0.04 -1.16
CA GLY A 87 -0.93 0.16 -2.39
C GLY A 87 0.18 1.19 -2.22
N ILE A 88 1.42 0.80 -2.56
CA ILE A 88 2.63 1.60 -2.34
C ILE A 88 3.44 1.78 -3.62
N GLY A 89 4.28 2.81 -3.66
CA GLY A 89 5.18 3.08 -4.77
C GLY A 89 6.44 3.84 -4.36
N SER A 90 7.48 3.77 -5.18
CA SER A 90 8.81 4.31 -4.84
C SER A 90 8.93 5.83 -4.99
N GLN A 91 8.06 6.44 -5.80
CA GLN A 91 8.30 7.75 -6.43
C GLN A 91 9.61 7.84 -7.25
N VAL A 92 9.77 8.94 -7.99
CA VAL A 92 10.99 9.22 -8.76
C VAL A 92 12.02 9.94 -7.91
N LYS A 93 13.30 9.76 -8.27
CA LYS A 93 14.48 10.29 -7.55
C LYS A 93 14.34 11.75 -7.12
N ALA A 94 13.92 12.61 -8.05
CA ALA A 94 13.81 14.05 -7.77
C ALA A 94 12.84 14.35 -6.61
N HIS A 95 11.70 13.67 -6.51
CA HIS A 95 10.78 13.87 -5.39
C HIS A 95 11.36 13.30 -4.09
N ILE A 96 11.95 12.11 -4.13
CA ILE A 96 12.51 11.49 -2.94
C ILE A 96 13.62 12.36 -2.31
N GLU A 97 14.56 12.86 -3.11
CA GLU A 97 15.67 13.67 -2.61
C GLU A 97 15.25 15.12 -2.33
N LYS A 98 14.53 15.77 -3.25
CA LYS A 98 14.29 17.23 -3.17
C LYS A 98 13.01 17.61 -2.45
N ARG A 99 11.94 16.82 -2.58
CA ARG A 99 10.65 17.09 -1.91
C ARG A 99 10.63 16.47 -0.52
N PHE A 100 11.13 15.24 -0.38
CA PHE A 100 11.05 14.50 0.87
C PHE A 100 12.36 14.48 1.67
N GLY A 101 13.48 14.93 1.09
CA GLY A 101 14.76 15.01 1.81
C GLY A 101 15.36 13.65 2.17
N VAL A 102 15.00 12.58 1.45
CA VAL A 102 15.44 11.21 1.73
C VAL A 102 16.45 10.76 0.69
N GLU A 103 17.46 10.01 1.12
CA GLU A 103 18.44 9.41 0.21
C GLU A 103 17.77 8.47 -0.81
N PHE A 104 18.17 8.62 -2.08
CA PHE A 104 17.72 7.75 -3.15
C PHE A 104 18.66 6.56 -3.35
N ASN A 105 18.11 5.37 -3.11
CA ASN A 105 18.76 4.08 -3.30
C ASN A 105 18.16 3.36 -4.53
N PRO A 106 18.80 2.29 -5.05
CA PRO A 106 18.22 1.47 -6.12
C PRO A 106 16.78 1.04 -5.79
N PRO A 107 15.76 1.54 -6.52
CA PRO A 107 14.39 1.54 -6.02
C PRO A 107 13.77 0.14 -5.94
N ALA A 108 14.07 -0.76 -6.89
CA ALA A 108 13.54 -2.12 -6.87
C ALA A 108 14.06 -2.91 -5.65
N ALA A 109 15.38 -2.88 -5.41
CA ALA A 109 15.98 -3.57 -4.27
C ALA A 109 15.48 -2.99 -2.93
N ARG A 110 15.36 -1.66 -2.82
CA ARG A 110 14.83 -1.02 -1.62
C ARG A 110 13.35 -1.32 -1.41
N MET A 111 12.55 -1.36 -2.47
CA MET A 111 11.12 -1.68 -2.37
C MET A 111 10.89 -3.13 -1.95
N ARG A 112 11.67 -4.08 -2.50
CA ARG A 112 11.64 -5.48 -2.05
C ARG A 112 11.89 -5.57 -0.55
N ASP A 113 12.96 -4.94 -0.08
CA ASP A 113 13.32 -4.91 1.34
C ASP A 113 12.27 -4.19 2.21
N TYR A 114 11.64 -3.14 1.68
CA TYR A 114 10.55 -2.42 2.34
C TYR A 114 9.33 -3.33 2.58
N ILE A 115 8.90 -4.05 1.55
CA ILE A 115 7.72 -4.92 1.62
C ILE A 115 8.00 -6.10 2.56
N LEU A 116 9.19 -6.68 2.52
CA LEU A 116 9.58 -7.74 3.45
C LEU A 116 9.62 -7.24 4.90
N ALA A 117 10.09 -6.01 5.14
CA ALA A 117 10.02 -5.37 6.46
C ALA A 117 8.57 -5.19 6.94
N LEU A 118 7.67 -4.69 6.08
CA LEU A 118 6.24 -4.58 6.38
C LEU A 118 5.63 -5.94 6.74
N LYS A 119 5.89 -6.98 5.92
CA LYS A 119 5.36 -8.32 6.15
C LYS A 119 5.87 -8.93 7.46
N ALA A 120 7.13 -8.70 7.82
CA ALA A 120 7.68 -9.14 9.11
C ALA A 120 7.03 -8.43 10.31
N ILE A 121 6.73 -7.13 10.17
CA ILE A 121 6.00 -6.36 11.20
C ILE A 121 4.58 -6.89 11.34
N PHE A 122 3.86 -7.11 10.23
CA PHE A 122 2.52 -7.68 10.26
C PHE A 122 2.48 -9.09 10.86
N ALA A 123 3.45 -9.95 10.53
CA ALA A 123 3.55 -11.29 11.12
C ALA A 123 3.80 -11.22 12.64
N CYS A 124 4.68 -10.31 13.10
CA CYS A 124 4.89 -10.09 14.53
C CYS A 124 3.59 -9.71 15.26
N TRP A 125 2.78 -8.82 14.69
CA TRP A 125 1.51 -8.40 15.28
C TRP A 125 0.41 -9.48 15.19
N GLN A 126 0.33 -10.17 14.06
CA GLN A 126 -0.70 -11.20 13.82
C GLN A 126 -0.45 -12.46 14.65
N ASP A 127 0.80 -12.92 14.71
CA ASP A 127 1.16 -14.24 15.25
C ASP A 127 1.73 -14.16 16.67
N GLY A 128 2.07 -12.95 17.14
CA GLY A 128 2.65 -12.72 18.48
C GLY A 128 4.12 -13.12 18.61
N GLY A 129 4.80 -13.45 17.50
CA GLY A 129 6.24 -13.75 17.46
C GLY A 129 7.13 -12.52 17.64
N PRO A 130 8.44 -12.69 17.87
CA PRO A 130 9.37 -11.57 17.98
C PRO A 130 9.54 -10.86 16.64
N LEU A 131 9.64 -9.52 16.68
CA LEU A 131 10.06 -8.74 15.52
C LEU A 131 11.58 -8.88 15.34
N ALA A 132 12.01 -9.54 14.26
CA ALA A 132 13.42 -9.84 13.99
C ALA A 132 13.77 -9.68 12.49
N TYR A 133 13.45 -8.52 11.92
CA TYR A 133 13.75 -8.20 10.52
C TYR A 133 15.10 -7.48 10.38
N GLU A 134 15.99 -8.06 9.57
CA GLU A 134 17.31 -7.50 9.24
C GLU A 134 17.53 -7.52 7.72
N GLY A 135 17.06 -6.47 7.06
CA GLY A 135 17.19 -6.24 5.63
C GLY A 135 18.39 -5.36 5.27
N ARG A 136 18.61 -5.19 3.96
CA ARG A 136 19.72 -4.37 3.44
C ARG A 136 19.54 -2.87 3.75
N PHE A 137 18.31 -2.39 3.73
CA PHE A 137 17.93 -0.99 3.90
C PHE A 137 17.11 -0.76 5.18
N TYR A 138 16.46 -1.79 5.71
CA TYR A 138 15.61 -1.69 6.89
C TYR A 138 15.98 -2.71 7.97
N ARG A 139 16.00 -2.27 9.22
CA ARG A 139 16.25 -3.12 10.39
C ARG A 139 15.18 -2.84 11.45
N HIS A 140 14.41 -3.85 11.81
CA HIS A 140 13.38 -3.80 12.85
C HIS A 140 13.50 -5.02 13.74
N THR A 141 14.00 -4.84 14.96
CA THR A 141 14.35 -5.95 15.87
C THR A 141 13.79 -5.78 17.30
N LEU A 142 12.82 -4.88 17.47
CA LEU A 142 12.22 -4.59 18.78
C LEU A 142 10.73 -4.27 18.62
N MET A 143 9.89 -5.04 19.32
CA MET A 143 8.46 -4.80 19.46
C MET A 143 8.06 -5.13 20.89
N THR A 144 7.95 -4.11 21.74
CA THR A 144 7.52 -4.32 23.14
C THR A 144 5.99 -4.41 23.21
N PRO A 145 5.42 -5.05 24.26
CA PRO A 145 3.97 -5.20 24.37
C PRO A 145 3.18 -3.90 24.30
N MET A 146 3.73 -2.77 24.77
CA MET A 146 3.09 -1.46 24.71
C MET A 146 2.85 -0.96 23.28
N PHE A 147 3.69 -1.35 22.34
CA PHE A 147 3.64 -0.92 20.93
C PHE A 147 3.06 -1.99 20.00
N ASN A 148 2.68 -3.16 20.53
CA ASN A 148 2.07 -4.22 19.73
C ASN A 148 0.53 -4.03 19.71
N PRO A 149 -0.10 -3.75 18.55
CA PRO A 149 -1.56 -3.58 18.46
C PRO A 149 -2.32 -4.91 18.62
N GLY A 150 -1.61 -6.04 18.67
CA GLY A 150 -2.18 -7.37 18.72
C GLY A 150 -2.74 -7.84 17.37
N PRO A 151 -3.26 -9.08 17.32
CA PRO A 151 -3.76 -9.65 16.09
C PRO A 151 -4.96 -8.88 15.54
N ASN A 152 -5.05 -8.80 14.21
CA ASN A 152 -6.22 -8.28 13.53
C ASN A 152 -7.12 -9.45 13.14
N THR A 153 -8.39 -9.40 13.54
CA THR A 153 -9.39 -10.42 13.20
C THR A 153 -9.67 -10.51 11.70
N PHE A 154 -9.37 -9.43 10.96
CA PHE A 154 -9.49 -9.37 9.50
C PHE A 154 -8.17 -9.63 8.78
N GLY A 155 -7.12 -10.06 9.51
CA GLY A 155 -5.79 -10.32 8.99
C GLY A 155 -5.00 -9.06 8.64
N ALA A 156 -3.79 -9.27 8.13
CA ALA A 156 -2.94 -8.19 7.64
C ALA A 156 -3.51 -7.57 6.34
N PRO A 157 -3.36 -6.26 6.13
CA PRO A 157 -3.73 -5.64 4.86
C PRO A 157 -2.88 -6.19 3.72
N PRO A 158 -3.47 -6.57 2.56
CA PRO A 158 -2.70 -6.89 1.36
C PRO A 158 -1.83 -5.70 0.94
N VAL A 159 -0.59 -5.97 0.55
CA VAL A 159 0.37 -4.96 0.08
C VAL A 159 0.45 -5.01 -1.43
N LEU A 160 -0.03 -3.97 -2.11
CA LEU A 160 0.01 -3.86 -3.56
C LEU A 160 1.18 -2.96 -3.98
N LEU A 161 1.89 -3.32 -5.05
CA LEU A 161 3.01 -2.54 -5.53
C LEU A 161 2.67 -1.84 -6.86
N GLY A 162 2.71 -0.51 -6.85
CA GLY A 162 2.82 0.30 -8.04
C GLY A 162 4.19 0.12 -8.68
N ALA A 163 4.25 -0.63 -9.79
CA ALA A 163 5.50 -0.95 -10.45
C ALA A 163 5.52 -0.44 -11.90
N LEU A 164 6.67 0.13 -12.28
CA LEU A 164 7.00 0.49 -13.65
C LEU A 164 8.38 -0.05 -14.00
N GLY A 165 8.48 -0.71 -15.16
CA GLY A 165 9.70 -1.32 -15.65
C GLY A 165 9.97 -2.72 -15.08
N PRO A 166 10.76 -3.54 -15.79
CA PRO A 166 10.82 -4.98 -15.58
C PRO A 166 11.28 -5.38 -14.17
N ARG A 167 12.27 -4.67 -13.60
CA ARG A 167 12.81 -5.00 -12.28
C ARG A 167 11.81 -4.74 -11.14
N MET A 168 11.08 -3.62 -11.20
CA MET A 168 10.09 -3.32 -10.15
C MET A 168 8.87 -4.24 -10.28
N THR A 169 8.49 -4.60 -11.51
CA THR A 169 7.38 -5.53 -11.75
C THR A 169 7.73 -6.95 -11.30
N GLU A 170 8.98 -7.38 -11.44
CA GLU A 170 9.46 -8.65 -10.90
C GLU A 170 9.40 -8.67 -9.37
N VAL A 171 9.82 -7.58 -8.70
CA VAL A 171 9.66 -7.41 -7.25
C VAL A 171 8.19 -7.50 -6.82
N ALA A 172 7.25 -6.98 -7.64
CA ALA A 172 5.83 -7.11 -7.34
C ALA A 172 5.36 -8.58 -7.33
N GLY A 173 5.86 -9.40 -8.25
CA GLY A 173 5.59 -10.84 -8.25
C GLY A 173 6.25 -11.57 -7.08
N GLU A 174 7.44 -11.14 -6.67
CA GLU A 174 8.24 -11.81 -5.64
C GLU A 174 7.70 -11.61 -4.22
N VAL A 175 7.33 -10.38 -3.85
CA VAL A 175 7.05 -10.05 -2.44
C VAL A 175 5.74 -9.32 -2.20
N ALA A 176 5.10 -8.74 -3.22
CA ALA A 176 3.81 -8.06 -3.06
C ALA A 176 2.63 -9.03 -3.22
N ASP A 177 1.46 -8.61 -2.77
CA ASP A 177 0.21 -9.36 -2.88
C ASP A 177 -0.58 -8.97 -4.15
N GLY A 178 -0.08 -7.99 -4.91
CA GLY A 178 -0.60 -7.62 -6.20
C GLY A 178 0.15 -6.46 -6.86
N LEU A 179 -0.15 -6.24 -8.13
CA LEU A 179 0.45 -5.23 -8.99
C LEU A 179 -0.55 -4.11 -9.28
N ILE A 180 -0.16 -2.86 -9.02
CA ILE A 180 -0.85 -1.68 -9.53
C ILE A 180 -0.14 -1.25 -10.81
N VAL A 181 -0.83 -1.37 -11.94
CA VAL A 181 -0.29 -0.98 -13.24
C VAL A 181 -0.50 0.52 -13.47
N HIS A 182 0.53 1.18 -13.97
CA HIS A 182 0.46 2.59 -14.35
C HIS A 182 -0.64 2.84 -15.40
N PRO A 183 -1.50 3.88 -15.29
CA PRO A 183 -2.64 4.10 -16.19
C PRO A 183 -2.23 4.32 -17.65
N PHE A 184 -1.03 4.86 -17.90
CA PHE A 184 -0.44 4.90 -19.25
C PHE A 184 0.17 3.54 -19.61
N ASN A 185 -0.69 2.56 -19.86
CA ASN A 185 -0.33 1.24 -20.37
C ASN A 185 -1.32 0.82 -21.48
N ASN A 186 -1.09 -0.35 -22.08
CA ASN A 186 -2.02 -0.95 -23.03
C ASN A 186 -2.01 -2.48 -22.92
N PRO A 187 -3.03 -3.18 -23.47
CA PRO A 187 -3.12 -4.64 -23.39
C PRO A 187 -1.93 -5.41 -23.98
N ARG A 188 -1.20 -4.80 -24.94
CA ARG A 188 0.00 -5.41 -25.52
C ARG A 188 1.15 -5.36 -24.52
N PHE A 189 1.39 -4.21 -23.91
CA PHE A 189 2.40 -4.04 -22.85
C PHE A 189 2.12 -4.97 -21.67
N LEU A 190 0.86 -5.06 -21.23
CA LEU A 190 0.48 -5.96 -20.14
C LEU A 190 0.84 -7.42 -20.43
N ARG A 191 0.47 -7.92 -21.61
CA ARG A 191 0.69 -9.33 -21.99
C ARG A 191 2.16 -9.65 -22.28
N ASN A 192 2.88 -8.72 -22.90
CA ASN A 192 4.21 -9.02 -23.43
C ASN A 192 5.34 -8.61 -22.48
N GLU A 193 5.10 -7.65 -21.58
CA GLU A 193 6.14 -7.09 -20.71
C GLU A 193 5.80 -7.26 -19.23
N ALA A 194 4.64 -6.75 -18.79
CA ALA A 194 4.31 -6.68 -17.37
C ALA A 194 4.03 -8.07 -16.78
N LEU A 195 3.13 -8.86 -17.39
CA LEU A 195 2.80 -10.20 -16.90
C LEU A 195 4.00 -11.15 -16.91
N PRO A 196 4.83 -11.22 -17.97
CA PRO A 196 6.06 -12.01 -17.92
C PRO A 196 7.04 -11.55 -16.83
N ALA A 197 7.09 -10.24 -16.54
CA ALA A 197 7.91 -9.74 -15.44
C ALA A 197 7.38 -10.16 -14.07
N VAL A 198 6.05 -10.12 -13.85
CA VAL A 198 5.44 -10.67 -12.62
C VAL A 198 5.74 -12.15 -12.48
N GLN A 199 5.60 -12.92 -13.57
CA GLN A 199 5.84 -14.37 -13.57
C GLN A 199 7.28 -14.75 -13.23
N ARG A 200 8.28 -13.89 -13.52
CA ARG A 200 9.66 -14.14 -13.07
C ARG A 200 9.86 -13.99 -11.57
N GLY A 201 8.98 -13.25 -10.90
CA GLY A 201 9.01 -13.06 -9.45
C GLY A 201 8.25 -14.14 -8.67
N LEU A 202 7.26 -14.79 -9.28
CA LEU A 202 6.47 -15.88 -8.69
C LEU A 202 7.27 -17.19 -8.61
#